data_AF-A0A1A8VKF2-F1
#
_entry.id   AF-A0A1A8VKF2-F1
#
_cell.length_a   1.000
_cell.length_b   1.000
_cell.length_c   1.000
_cell.angle_alpha   90.00
_cell.angle_beta   90.00
_cell.angle_gamma   90.00
#
_symmetry.space_group_name_H-M   'P 1'
#
loop_
_entity.id
_entity.type
_entity.pdbx_description
1 polymer ?
#
loop_
_entity_poly.entity_id
_entity_poly.type
_entity_poly.pdbx_seq_one_letter_code
_entity_poly.pdbx_strand_id
1 'polypeptide(L)'
;MLSVKADTPHRKASNSCKKILNDMIACYQNTVCYKKENTTFEECLHNHNLSEVDENCIILRKAYAQCRRNILNGNYKMLGNPLSR
;
A
#
# COMPACT_ATOMS: atom_id res chain seq x y z
N MET A 1 11.81 13.45 -0.34
CA MET A 1 11.73 12.02 0.06
C MET A 1 10.31 11.73 0.52
N LEU A 2 9.67 10.67 0.00
CA LEU A 2 8.36 10.24 0.47
C LEU A 2 8.46 9.84 1.94
N SER A 3 7.78 10.56 2.84
CA SER A 3 7.73 10.22 4.26
C SER A 3 6.63 9.19 4.49
N VAL A 4 6.92 7.92 4.20
CA VAL A 4 6.04 6.81 4.59
C VAL A 4 6.45 6.39 5.99
N LYS A 5 5.49 6.38 6.92
CA LYS A 5 5.73 5.96 8.30
C LYS A 5 6.29 4.53 8.31
N ALA A 6 7.28 4.30 9.16
CA ALA A 6 7.82 2.96 9.38
C ALA A 6 6.72 2.00 9.88
N ASP A 7 6.87 0.73 9.56
CA ASP A 7 5.97 -0.30 10.06
C ASP A 7 6.06 -0.39 11.60
N THR A 8 4.90 -0.37 12.26
CA THR A 8 4.82 -0.70 13.69
C THR A 8 5.12 -2.19 13.90
N PRO A 9 5.57 -2.62 15.09
CA PRO A 9 5.98 -4.02 15.34
C PRO A 9 4.91 -5.06 14.98
N HIS A 10 3.65 -4.69 15.18
CA HIS A 10 2.46 -5.51 14.93
C HIS A 10 2.00 -5.49 13.45
N ARG A 11 2.65 -4.64 12.64
CA ARG A 11 2.41 -4.46 11.20
C ARG A 11 3.52 -5.03 10.33
N LYS A 12 4.47 -5.77 10.90
CA LYS A 12 5.61 -6.30 10.17
C LYS A 12 5.16 -7.32 9.12
N ALA A 13 5.47 -7.04 7.86
CA ALA A 13 5.18 -7.98 6.78
C ALA A 13 5.94 -9.30 7.01
N SER A 14 5.22 -10.43 6.92
CA SER A 14 5.86 -11.76 6.99
C SER A 14 6.46 -12.20 5.65
N ASN A 15 6.21 -11.44 4.57
CA ASN A 15 6.77 -11.63 3.23
C ASN A 15 7.53 -10.37 2.75
N SER A 16 8.42 -10.55 1.77
CA SER A 16 9.00 -9.43 1.04
C SER A 16 7.97 -8.78 0.11
N CYS A 17 7.51 -7.58 0.45
CA CYS A 17 6.56 -6.80 -0.36
C CYS A 17 7.23 -5.64 -1.11
N LYS A 18 8.57 -5.63 -1.19
CA LYS A 18 9.36 -4.49 -1.70
C LYS A 18 9.01 -4.11 -3.14
N LYS A 19 8.82 -5.10 -4.02
CA LYS A 19 8.49 -4.85 -5.43
C LYS A 19 7.12 -4.16 -5.55
N ILE A 20 6.08 -4.74 -4.97
CA ILE A 20 4.71 -4.18 -4.99
C ILE A 20 4.68 -2.79 -4.32
N LEU A 21 5.44 -2.59 -3.23
CA LEU A 21 5.57 -1.28 -2.59
C LEU A 21 6.15 -0.23 -3.56
N ASN A 22 7.24 -0.56 -4.24
CA ASN A 22 7.88 0.34 -5.20
C ASN A 22 6.95 0.65 -6.38
N ASP A 23 6.28 -0.37 -6.93
CA ASP A 23 5.33 -0.23 -8.04
C ASP A 23 4.15 0.66 -7.61
N MET A 24 3.61 0.46 -6.40
CA MET A 24 2.56 1.30 -5.83
C MET A 24 3.01 2.76 -5.69
N ILE A 25 4.19 2.99 -5.11
CA ILE A 25 4.76 4.33 -4.94
C ILE A 25 4.89 5.03 -6.29
N ALA A 26 5.49 4.36 -7.29
CA ALA A 26 5.66 4.91 -8.62
C ALA A 26 4.32 5.22 -9.29
N CYS A 27 3.30 4.39 -9.07
CA CYS A 27 1.95 4.64 -9.57
C CYS A 27 1.39 5.95 -9.00
N TYR A 28 1.38 6.09 -7.67
CA TYR A 28 0.84 7.28 -7.00
C TYR A 28 1.61 8.56 -7.33
N GLN A 29 2.93 8.50 -7.51
CA GLN A 29 3.73 9.66 -7.93
C GLN A 29 3.30 10.25 -9.28
N ASN A 30 2.69 9.44 -10.14
CA ASN A 30 2.23 9.86 -11.46
C ASN A 30 0.78 10.36 -11.48
N THR A 31 0.03 10.17 -10.39
CA THR A 31 -1.39 10.55 -10.29
C THR A 31 -1.60 12.06 -10.27
N VAL A 32 -2.79 12.50 -10.67
CA VAL A 32 -3.18 13.92 -10.57
C VAL A 32 -3.20 14.35 -9.11
N CYS A 33 -3.68 13.48 -8.21
CA CYS A 33 -3.68 13.76 -6.78
C CYS A 33 -2.29 14.20 -6.29
N TYR A 34 -1.25 13.39 -6.53
CA TYR A 34 0.10 13.67 -6.02
C TYR A 34 0.75 14.91 -6.66
N LYS A 35 0.30 15.29 -7.86
CA LYS A 35 0.79 16.47 -8.57
C LYS A 35 0.11 17.77 -8.12
N LYS A 36 -0.96 17.71 -7.32
CA LYS A 36 -1.59 18.90 -6.74
C LYS A 36 -0.71 19.50 -5.66
N GLU A 37 -0.58 20.83 -5.66
CA GLU A 37 0.06 21.53 -4.54
C GLU A 37 -0.64 21.24 -3.22
N ASN A 38 0.15 21.19 -2.14
CA ASN A 38 -0.29 20.97 -0.76
C ASN A 38 -0.99 19.63 -0.47
N THR A 39 -0.87 18.63 -1.37
CA THR A 39 -1.33 17.27 -1.07
C THR A 39 -0.18 16.37 -0.63
N THR A 40 -0.42 15.58 0.40
CA THR A 40 0.53 14.59 0.88
C THR A 40 0.29 13.24 0.20
N PHE A 41 1.32 12.39 0.15
CA PHE A 41 1.17 11.03 -0.32
C PHE A 41 0.11 10.26 0.49
N GLU A 42 0.04 10.47 1.80
CA GLU A 42 -0.93 9.81 2.69
C GLU A 42 -2.37 10.21 2.32
N GLU A 43 -2.62 11.48 2.02
CA GLU A 43 -3.92 11.94 1.52
C GLU A 43 -4.30 11.29 0.19
N CYS A 44 -3.36 11.21 -0.77
CA CYS A 44 -3.61 10.53 -2.03
C CYS A 44 -3.85 9.02 -1.87
N LEU A 45 -3.16 8.38 -0.93
CA LEU A 45 -3.35 6.96 -0.62
C LEU A 45 -4.77 6.67 -0.09
N HIS A 46 -5.40 7.65 0.57
CA HIS A 46 -6.76 7.59 1.09
C HIS A 46 -7.82 8.17 0.13
N ASN A 47 -7.41 8.73 -1.01
CA ASN A 47 -8.29 9.27 -2.04
C ASN A 47 -8.91 8.13 -2.88
N HIS A 48 -10.23 8.14 -3.03
CA HIS A 48 -11.00 7.16 -3.80
C HIS A 48 -11.58 7.74 -5.10
N ASN A 49 -11.28 9.01 -5.43
CA ASN A 49 -11.71 9.64 -6.67
C ASN A 49 -10.87 9.10 -7.84
N LEU A 50 -11.51 8.32 -8.71
CA LEU A 50 -10.89 7.72 -9.90
C LEU A 50 -10.41 8.75 -10.94
N SER A 51 -10.91 9.98 -10.88
CA SER A 51 -10.44 11.09 -11.73
C SER A 51 -9.08 11.61 -11.29
N GLU A 52 -8.69 11.35 -10.04
CA GLU A 52 -7.45 11.85 -9.45
C GLU A 52 -6.42 10.76 -9.20
N VAL A 53 -6.88 9.55 -8.90
CA VAL A 53 -6.08 8.36 -8.63
C VAL A 53 -6.53 7.24 -9.56
N ASP A 54 -5.63 6.77 -10.42
CA ASP A 54 -5.89 5.67 -11.35
C ASP A 54 -6.30 4.39 -10.59
N GLU A 55 -7.25 3.65 -11.15
CA GLU A 55 -7.70 2.35 -10.62
C GLU A 55 -6.52 1.38 -10.42
N ASN A 56 -5.53 1.40 -11.30
CA ASN A 56 -4.32 0.57 -11.18
C ASN A 56 -3.55 0.86 -9.88
N CYS A 57 -3.49 2.12 -9.44
CA CYS A 57 -2.84 2.49 -8.19
C CYS A 57 -3.64 1.96 -6.98
N ILE A 58 -4.97 1.96 -7.08
CA ILE A 58 -5.86 1.38 -6.04
C ILE A 58 -5.67 -0.14 -5.97
N ILE A 59 -5.53 -0.81 -7.11
CA ILE A 59 -5.24 -2.25 -7.18
C ILE A 59 -3.90 -2.55 -6.52
N LEU A 60 -2.84 -1.79 -6.83
CA LEU A 60 -1.52 -1.94 -6.21
C LEU A 60 -1.57 -1.71 -4.68
N ARG A 61 -2.34 -0.72 -4.22
CA ARG A 61 -2.58 -0.49 -2.77
C ARG A 61 -3.21 -1.70 -2.10
N LYS A 62 -4.24 -2.30 -2.72
CA LYS A 62 -4.90 -3.52 -2.21
C LYS A 62 -3.94 -4.71 -2.23
N ALA A 63 -3.19 -4.89 -3.32
CA ALA A 63 -2.20 -5.96 -3.46
C ALA A 63 -1.09 -5.83 -2.41
N TYR A 64 -0.61 -4.62 -2.13
CA TYR A 64 0.38 -4.37 -1.07
C TYR A 64 -0.18 -4.76 0.30
N ALA A 65 -1.41 -4.35 0.62
CA ALA A 65 -2.06 -4.73 1.88
C ALA A 65 -2.22 -6.25 2.02
N GLN A 66 -2.57 -6.95 0.94
CA GLN A 66 -2.66 -8.42 0.92
C GLN A 66 -1.28 -9.09 1.06
N CYS A 67 -0.25 -8.55 0.40
CA CYS A 67 1.11 -9.05 0.51
C CYS A 67 1.59 -9.02 1.97
N ARG A 68 1.35 -7.91 2.68
CA ARG A 68 1.72 -7.76 4.09
C ARG A 68 1.03 -8.76 5.01
N ARG A 69 -0.24 -9.09 4.69
CA ARG A 69 -1.02 -10.12 5.39
C ARG A 69 -0.60 -11.55 5.03
N ASN A 70 0.24 -11.74 4.00
CA ASN A 70 0.72 -13.05 3.55
C ASN A 70 -0.41 -14.07 3.37
N ILE A 71 -1.46 -13.65 2.65
CA ILE A 71 -2.67 -14.47 2.44
C ILE A 71 -2.42 -15.74 1.60
N LEU A 72 -1.28 -15.79 0.90
CA LEU A 72 -0.87 -16.95 0.12
C LEU A 72 -0.24 -18.04 1.00
N ASN A 73 0.20 -17.71 2.21
CA ASN A 73 0.56 -18.72 3.19
C ASN A 73 -0.73 -19.34 3.77
N GLY A 74 -0.97 -20.62 3.47
CA GLY A 74 -2.17 -21.34 3.88
C GLY A 74 -2.42 -21.32 5.40
N ASN A 75 -1.35 -21.29 6.20
CA ASN A 75 -1.46 -21.21 7.66
C ASN A 75 -2.05 -19.86 8.11
N TYR A 76 -1.60 -18.76 7.50
CA TYR A 76 -2.07 -17.41 7.81
C TYR A 76 -3.39 -17.07 7.14
N LYS A 77 -3.76 -17.74 6.05
CA LYS A 77 -5.05 -17.59 5.39
C LYS A 77 -6.21 -17.95 6.32
N MET A 78 -6.06 -19.00 7.12
CA MET A 78 -7.12 -19.51 8.01
C MET A 78 -7.10 -18.83 9.38
N LEU A 79 -5.92 -18.61 9.95
CA LEU A 79 -5.75 -18.13 11.33
C LEU A 79 -5.53 -16.61 11.42
N GLY A 80 -5.30 -15.95 10.28
CA GLY A 80 -4.78 -14.59 10.21
C GLY A 80 -3.26 -14.56 10.43
N ASN A 81 -2.58 -13.56 9.86
CA ASN A 81 -1.16 -13.37 10.12
C ASN A 81 -0.98 -12.70 11.50
N PRO A 82 -0.35 -13.38 12.49
CA PRO A 82 -0.14 -12.82 13.83
C PRO A 82 0.79 -11.60 13.82
N LEU A 83 1.59 -11.41 12.76
CA LEU A 83 2.47 -10.27 12.56
C LEU A 83 1.79 -9.09 11.85
N SER A 84 0.49 -9.20 11.54
CA SER A 84 -0.31 -8.15 10.88
C SER A 84 -1.42 -7.58 11.76
N ARG A 85 -1.45 -7.90 13.07
CA ARG A 85 -2.48 -7.47 14.02
C ARG A 85 -2.33 -6.01 14.43
#